data_AF-A0A2V8V8K1-F1
#
_entry.id   AF-A0A2V8V8K1-F1
#
_cell.length_a   1.000
_cell.length_b   1.000
_cell.length_c   1.000
_cell.angle_alpha   90.00
_cell.angle_beta   90.00
_cell.angle_gamma   90.00
#
_symmetry.space_group_name_H-M   'P 1'
#
loop_
_entity.id
_entity.type
_entity.pdbx_description
1 polymer ?
#
loop_
_entity_poly.entity_id
_entity_poly.type
_entity_poly.pdbx_seq_one_letter_code
_entity_poly.pdbx_strand_id
1 'polypeptide(L)'
;MPEFCTCGAQLPPDARFCHKCGKPQREEIVPEAASDTGVSAEPASAIVVAPAAVAAMPLNFRNPVALRIGLLAAGLVCMLIMIPGVNYASVVWLVGAGFFSVWVYKRRTGQRLSVRSGARMGWITGVLSFILISVLFGLCILAIQQAGGLSVLRQRLHDLSIQQNAADEALKMLQNPYEIVRSLIVMFFVMTLTCTAGGALGGKLLGKD
;
A
#
# COMPACT_ATOMS: atom_id res chain seq x y z
N MET A 1 6.10 26.42 49.10
CA MET A 1 5.87 25.91 47.72
C MET A 1 5.48 27.13 46.89
N PRO A 2 6.01 27.33 45.67
CA PRO A 2 5.73 28.55 44.92
C PRO A 2 4.25 28.58 44.48
N GLU A 3 3.51 29.62 44.88
CA GLU A 3 2.10 29.80 44.46
C GLU A 3 1.98 30.21 42.99
N PHE A 4 3.08 30.61 42.36
CA PHE A 4 3.12 31.05 40.97
C PHE A 4 4.25 30.36 40.21
N CYS A 5 3.92 29.90 39.00
CA CYS A 5 4.90 29.38 38.05
C CYS A 5 5.71 30.53 37.45
N THR A 6 6.94 30.26 36.97
CA THR A 6 7.78 31.23 36.23
C THR A 6 7.11 31.81 34.97
N CYS A 7 6.04 31.18 34.47
CA CYS A 7 5.22 31.70 33.38
C CYS A 7 4.12 32.69 33.84
N GLY A 8 4.05 33.02 35.13
CA GLY A 8 3.05 33.92 35.72
C GLY A 8 1.69 33.29 36.03
N ALA A 9 1.54 31.96 35.94
CA ALA A 9 0.28 31.28 36.26
C ALA A 9 0.21 30.91 37.75
N GLN A 10 -0.94 31.12 38.38
CA GLN A 10 -1.19 30.73 39.77
C GLN A 10 -1.38 29.21 39.85
N LEU A 11 -0.60 28.53 40.67
CA LEU A 11 -0.58 27.08 40.79
C LEU A 11 -1.58 26.62 41.87
N PRO A 12 -2.42 25.60 41.60
CA PRO A 12 -3.17 24.93 42.65
C PRO A 12 -2.24 24.32 43.71
N PRO A 13 -2.68 24.20 44.98
CA PRO A 13 -1.93 23.45 45.98
C PRO A 13 -1.71 22.01 45.49
N ASP A 14 -0.47 21.52 45.60
CA ASP A 14 0.02 20.22 45.10
C ASP A 14 0.15 20.02 43.58
N ALA A 15 0.16 21.10 42.78
CA ALA A 15 0.41 21.00 41.34
C ALA A 15 1.84 20.51 41.01
N ARG A 16 1.95 19.26 40.52
CA ARG A 16 3.23 18.68 40.01
C ARG A 16 3.73 19.37 38.74
N PHE A 17 2.81 19.85 37.91
CA PHE A 17 3.08 20.56 36.66
C PHE A 17 2.21 21.82 36.58
N CYS A 18 2.73 22.87 35.93
CA CYS A 18 1.92 24.04 35.63
C CYS A 18 0.85 23.71 34.58
N HIS A 19 -0.41 23.96 34.89
CA HIS A 19 -1.54 23.73 33.97
C HIS A 19 -1.48 24.58 32.69
N LYS A 20 -0.75 25.71 32.71
CA LYS A 20 -0.69 26.65 31.58
C LYS A 20 0.53 26.44 30.69
N CYS A 21 1.70 26.12 31.25
CA CYS A 21 2.95 26.00 30.48
C CYS A 21 3.58 24.61 30.53
N GLY A 22 3.02 23.66 31.29
CA GLY A 22 3.50 22.29 31.41
C GLY A 22 4.82 22.13 32.17
N LYS A 23 5.43 23.20 32.71
CA LYS A 23 6.70 23.09 33.44
C LYS A 23 6.51 22.27 34.73
N PRO A 24 7.36 21.25 34.98
CA PRO A 24 7.39 20.56 36.26
C PRO A 24 7.77 21.55 37.37
N GLN A 25 7.02 21.54 38.46
CA GLN A 25 7.26 22.42 39.62
C GLN A 25 8.00 21.70 40.76
N ARG A 26 8.17 20.38 40.65
CA ARG A 26 8.90 19.57 41.60
C ARG A 26 9.98 18.80 40.85
N GLU A 27 11.22 19.03 41.25
CA GLU A 27 12.33 18.14 40.93
C GLU A 27 12.11 16.87 41.75
N GLU A 28 11.94 15.73 41.08
CA GLU A 28 11.81 14.43 41.72
C GLU A 28 13.12 14.14 42.45
N ILE A 29 13.09 14.30 43.78
CA ILE A 29 14.17 13.89 44.66
C ILE A 29 14.23 12.37 44.56
N VAL A 30 15.22 11.87 43.82
CA VAL A 30 15.63 10.46 43.83
C VAL A 30 15.88 10.07 45.29
N PRO A 31 15.19 9.07 45.84
CA PRO A 31 15.49 8.60 47.18
C PRO A 31 16.86 7.95 47.17
N GLU A 32 17.84 8.64 47.74
CA GLU A 32 19.10 8.07 48.18
C GLU A 32 18.78 7.08 49.31
N ALA A 33 18.66 5.81 48.95
CA ALA A 33 18.56 4.72 49.92
C ALA A 33 19.98 4.38 50.40
N ALA A 34 20.33 4.93 51.56
CA ALA A 34 21.45 4.47 52.35
C ALA A 34 21.17 3.04 52.85
N SER A 35 21.96 2.07 52.37
CA SER A 35 22.20 0.81 53.06
C SER A 35 23.59 0.28 52.64
N ASP A 36 24.47 0.28 53.63
CA ASP A 36 25.87 -0.11 53.61
C ASP A 36 25.99 -1.65 53.55
N THR A 37 26.67 -2.18 52.52
CA THR A 37 27.46 -3.45 52.53
C THR A 37 28.02 -3.69 51.14
N GLY A 38 29.35 -3.71 51.01
CA GLY A 38 30.03 -3.95 49.73
C GLY A 38 29.89 -5.40 49.24
N VAL A 39 29.87 -5.57 47.91
CA VAL A 39 30.45 -6.69 47.13
C VAL A 39 30.32 -6.35 45.63
N SER A 40 31.46 -6.45 44.94
CA SER A 40 31.70 -6.73 43.51
C SER A 40 30.94 -5.93 42.42
N ALA A 41 31.72 -5.16 41.66
CA ALA A 41 31.34 -4.60 40.37
C ALA A 41 31.04 -5.74 39.36
N GLU A 42 29.76 -5.93 39.05
CA GLU A 42 29.28 -6.65 37.88
C GLU A 42 28.81 -5.61 36.85
N PRO A 43 29.29 -5.64 35.60
CA PRO A 43 28.97 -4.60 34.63
C PRO A 43 27.47 -4.63 34.32
N ALA A 44 26.78 -3.57 34.72
CA ALA A 44 25.38 -3.33 34.41
C ALA A 44 25.15 -3.50 32.91
N SER A 45 24.48 -4.60 32.56
CA SER A 45 24.01 -4.88 31.21
C SER A 45 23.15 -3.69 30.78
N ALA A 46 23.65 -2.91 29.84
CA ALA A 46 22.91 -1.81 29.24
C ALA A 46 21.62 -2.37 28.65
N ILE A 47 20.49 -2.04 29.28
CA ILE A 47 19.18 -2.21 28.66
C ILE A 47 19.18 -1.25 27.47
N VAL A 48 19.51 -1.78 26.30
CA VAL A 48 19.26 -1.12 25.02
C VAL A 48 17.74 -1.02 24.93
N VAL A 49 17.21 0.17 25.27
CA VAL A 49 15.85 0.54 24.93
C VAL A 49 15.78 0.48 23.41
N ALA A 50 15.31 -0.65 22.88
CA ALA A 50 15.02 -0.79 21.48
C ALA A 50 14.07 0.35 21.10
N PRO A 51 14.39 1.15 20.06
CA PRO A 51 13.55 2.29 19.69
C PRO A 51 12.15 1.76 19.47
N ALA A 52 11.19 2.31 20.21
CA ALA A 52 9.78 1.95 20.13
C ALA A 52 9.38 1.93 18.65
N ALA A 53 9.20 0.72 18.11
CA ALA A 53 8.75 0.52 16.76
C ALA A 53 7.38 1.19 16.66
N VAL A 54 7.35 2.37 16.02
CA VAL A 54 6.14 3.13 15.75
C VAL A 54 5.12 2.14 15.19
N ALA A 55 4.08 1.86 15.97
CA ALA A 55 3.09 0.85 15.63
C ALA A 55 2.62 1.11 14.20
N ALA A 56 2.93 0.18 13.29
CA ALA A 56 2.63 0.33 11.88
C ALA A 56 1.13 0.58 11.73
N MET A 57 0.76 1.77 11.27
CA MET A 57 -0.64 2.14 11.07
C MET A 57 -1.32 1.05 10.23
N PRO A 58 -2.49 0.55 10.65
CA PRO A 58 -3.11 -0.57 9.96
C PRO A 58 -3.50 -0.15 8.54
N LEU A 59 -2.80 -0.72 7.56
CA LEU A 59 -3.08 -0.55 6.14
C LEU A 59 -4.40 -1.23 5.80
N ASN A 60 -5.46 -0.44 5.80
CA ASN A 60 -6.82 -0.82 5.47
C ASN A 60 -7.38 0.15 4.43
N PHE A 61 -8.48 -0.22 3.77
CA PHE A 61 -9.22 0.65 2.84
C PHE A 61 -9.72 1.97 3.46
N ARG A 62 -9.72 2.08 4.79
CA ARG A 62 -10.00 3.32 5.53
C ARG A 62 -8.86 4.33 5.49
N ASN A 63 -7.66 3.94 5.06
CA ASN A 63 -6.56 4.87 4.88
C ASN A 63 -6.66 5.52 3.48
N PRO A 64 -7.05 6.79 3.37
CA PRO A 64 -7.23 7.45 2.08
C PRO A 64 -5.91 7.60 1.32
N VAL A 65 -4.77 7.63 2.02
CA VAL A 65 -3.45 7.69 1.39
C VAL A 65 -3.14 6.38 0.69
N ALA A 66 -3.39 5.24 1.35
CA ALA A 66 -3.20 3.93 0.75
C ALA A 66 -4.10 3.73 -0.49
N LEU A 67 -5.37 4.15 -0.40
CA LEU A 67 -6.32 4.04 -1.49
C LEU A 67 -5.93 4.91 -2.70
N ARG A 68 -5.55 6.19 -2.47
CA ARG A 68 -5.10 7.09 -3.54
C ARG A 68 -3.86 6.55 -4.25
N ILE A 69 -2.89 6.03 -3.50
CA ILE A 69 -1.67 5.46 -4.08
C ILE A 69 -1.98 4.18 -4.86
N GLY A 70 -2.82 3.30 -4.30
CA GLY A 70 -3.29 2.10 -5.00
C GLY A 70 -4.01 2.42 -6.30
N LEU A 71 -4.88 3.45 -6.30
CA LEU A 71 -5.59 3.90 -7.50
C LEU A 71 -4.66 4.49 -8.56
N LEU A 72 -3.66 5.29 -8.15
CA LEU A 72 -2.65 5.81 -9.07
C LEU A 72 -1.82 4.67 -9.70
N ALA A 73 -1.39 3.70 -8.89
CA ALA A 73 -0.66 2.54 -9.39
C ALA A 73 -1.52 1.68 -10.33
N ALA A 74 -2.81 1.47 -10.00
CA ALA A 74 -3.76 0.76 -10.84
C ALA A 74 -4.01 1.46 -12.17
N GLY A 75 -4.20 2.78 -12.15
CA GLY A 75 -4.35 3.57 -13.38
C GLY A 75 -3.13 3.49 -14.29
N LEU A 76 -1.92 3.52 -13.72
CA LEU A 76 -0.67 3.38 -14.47
C LEU A 76 -0.57 2.00 -15.15
N VAL A 77 -0.87 0.92 -14.43
CA VAL A 77 -0.94 -0.45 -15.00
C VAL A 77 -1.94 -0.52 -16.14
N CYS A 78 -3.12 0.06 -15.94
CA CYS A 78 -4.18 0.03 -16.93
C CYS A 78 -3.78 0.76 -18.21
N MET A 79 -3.11 1.91 -18.07
CA MET A 79 -2.53 2.65 -19.18
C MET A 79 -1.46 1.83 -19.92
N LEU A 80 -0.58 1.13 -19.18
CA LEU A 80 0.47 0.29 -19.77
C LEU A 80 -0.09 -0.91 -20.54
N ILE A 81 -1.16 -1.55 -20.03
CA ILE A 81 -1.80 -2.71 -20.67
C ILE A 81 -2.55 -2.32 -21.95
N MET A 82 -3.06 -1.08 -22.03
CA MET A 82 -3.73 -0.56 -23.23
C MET A 82 -2.78 -0.34 -24.42
N ILE A 83 -1.46 -0.29 -24.22
CA ILE A 83 -0.49 -0.08 -25.30
C ILE A 83 -0.17 -1.41 -25.99
N PRO A 84 -0.51 -1.59 -27.28
CA PRO A 84 -0.16 -2.79 -28.04
C PRO A 84 1.36 -3.02 -28.05
N GLY A 85 1.81 -4.24 -27.80
CA GLY A 85 3.23 -4.61 -27.74
C GLY A 85 3.88 -4.48 -26.36
N VAL A 86 3.36 -3.65 -25.45
CA VAL A 86 3.86 -3.54 -24.06
C VAL A 86 3.31 -4.64 -23.15
N ASN A 87 2.22 -5.29 -23.58
CA ASN A 87 1.49 -6.32 -22.83
C ASN A 87 2.29 -7.64 -22.63
N TYR A 88 3.31 -7.91 -23.44
CA TYR A 88 4.19 -9.09 -23.27
C TYR A 88 4.94 -9.07 -21.93
N ALA A 89 5.17 -7.89 -21.34
CA ALA A 89 5.77 -7.73 -20.02
C ALA A 89 4.74 -7.50 -18.90
N SER A 90 3.46 -7.85 -19.12
CA SER A 90 2.35 -7.65 -18.17
C SER A 90 2.65 -8.09 -16.73
N VAL A 91 3.26 -9.27 -16.55
CA VAL A 91 3.65 -9.76 -15.22
C VAL A 91 4.67 -8.82 -14.56
N VAL A 92 5.67 -8.34 -15.31
CA VAL A 92 6.68 -7.41 -14.80
C VAL A 92 6.04 -6.09 -14.38
N TRP A 93 5.09 -5.57 -15.18
CA TRP A 93 4.36 -4.34 -14.85
C TRP A 93 3.51 -4.50 -13.59
N LEU A 94 2.87 -5.65 -13.40
CA LEU A 94 2.06 -5.96 -12.22
C LEU A 94 2.92 -6.07 -10.95
N VAL A 95 4.07 -6.75 -11.02
CA VAL A 95 5.04 -6.78 -9.91
C VAL A 95 5.53 -5.36 -9.63
N GLY A 96 5.90 -4.63 -10.68
CA GLY A 96 6.36 -3.25 -10.61
C GLY A 96 5.34 -2.32 -9.96
N ALA A 97 4.05 -2.50 -10.24
CA ALA A 97 2.98 -1.70 -9.64
C ALA A 97 2.82 -1.96 -8.14
N GLY A 98 2.89 -3.23 -7.73
CA GLY A 98 2.93 -3.61 -6.32
C GLY A 98 4.12 -2.95 -5.59
N PHE A 99 5.31 -3.00 -6.19
CA PHE A 99 6.52 -2.37 -5.64
C PHE A 99 6.39 -0.83 -5.61
N PHE A 100 5.94 -0.23 -6.70
CA PHE A 100 5.76 1.21 -6.84
C PHE A 100 4.79 1.77 -5.81
N SER A 101 3.70 1.05 -5.52
CA SER A 101 2.74 1.43 -4.48
C SER A 101 3.40 1.58 -3.10
N VAL A 102 4.32 0.67 -2.75
CA VAL A 102 5.07 0.70 -1.49
C VAL A 102 6.10 1.84 -1.48
N TRP A 103 6.79 2.04 -2.61
CA TRP A 103 7.76 3.12 -2.75
C TRP A 103 7.13 4.50 -2.60
N VAL A 104 6.00 4.75 -3.28
CA VAL A 104 5.25 6.00 -3.15
C VAL A 104 4.71 6.16 -1.73
N TYR A 105 4.20 5.10 -1.12
CA TYR A 105 3.71 5.14 0.26
C TYR A 105 4.80 5.52 1.26
N LYS A 106 5.98 4.90 1.17
CA LYS A 106 7.16 5.26 1.97
C LYS A 106 7.54 6.73 1.75
N ARG A 107 7.58 7.19 0.50
CA ARG A 107 7.96 8.58 0.16
C ARG A 107 6.96 9.61 0.68
N ARG A 108 5.67 9.28 0.72
CA ARG A 108 4.60 10.20 1.18
C ARG A 108 4.43 10.22 2.70
N THR A 109 4.63 9.09 3.38
CA THR A 109 4.33 8.96 4.81
C THR A 109 5.59 8.92 5.70
N GLY A 110 6.76 8.68 5.11
CA GLY A 110 8.00 8.41 5.84
C GLY A 110 8.01 7.07 6.58
N GLN A 111 6.91 6.31 6.57
CA GLN A 111 6.80 5.05 7.28
C GLN A 111 7.43 3.91 6.49
N ARG A 112 8.22 3.09 7.18
CA ARG A 112 8.75 1.83 6.63
C ARG A 112 7.69 0.75 6.76
N LEU A 113 7.45 0.04 5.66
CA LEU A 113 6.49 -1.05 5.63
C LEU A 113 7.21 -2.38 5.82
N SER A 114 6.71 -3.20 6.75
CA SER A 114 7.11 -4.62 6.84
C SER A 114 6.71 -5.39 5.58
N VAL A 115 7.25 -6.59 5.37
CA VAL A 115 6.87 -7.47 4.24
C VAL A 115 5.35 -7.73 4.21
N ARG A 116 4.74 -7.99 5.37
CA ARG A 116 3.29 -8.22 5.49
C ARG A 116 2.50 -6.95 5.14
N SER A 117 2.97 -5.79 5.57
CA SER A 117 2.36 -4.50 5.24
C SER A 117 2.48 -4.17 3.75
N GLY A 118 3.64 -4.45 3.15
CA GLY A 118 3.87 -4.32 1.71
C GLY A 118 2.98 -5.26 0.89
N ALA A 119 2.83 -6.52 1.32
CA ALA A 119 1.91 -7.47 0.69
C ALA A 119 0.46 -6.96 0.70
N ARG A 120 0.00 -6.38 1.82
CA ARG A 120 -1.34 -5.77 1.90
C ARG A 120 -1.51 -4.59 0.95
N MET A 121 -0.51 -3.72 0.79
CA MET A 121 -0.54 -2.64 -0.21
C MET A 121 -0.60 -3.18 -1.64
N GLY A 122 0.19 -4.21 -1.93
CA GLY A 122 0.17 -4.90 -3.20
C GLY A 122 -1.19 -5.54 -3.50
N TRP A 123 -1.81 -6.18 -2.51
CA TRP A 123 -3.15 -6.75 -2.63
C TRP A 123 -4.22 -5.69 -2.95
N ILE A 124 -4.24 -4.58 -2.21
CA ILE A 124 -5.15 -3.43 -2.46
C ILE A 124 -4.97 -2.93 -3.90
N THR A 125 -3.71 -2.75 -4.33
CA THR A 125 -3.39 -2.30 -5.69
C THR A 125 -3.89 -3.31 -6.74
N GLY A 126 -3.67 -4.61 -6.54
CA GLY A 126 -4.12 -5.66 -7.45
C GLY A 126 -5.64 -5.72 -7.60
N VAL A 127 -6.38 -5.62 -6.48
CA VAL A 127 -7.84 -5.57 -6.49
C VAL A 127 -8.35 -4.33 -7.24
N LEU A 128 -7.77 -3.15 -6.97
CA LEU A 128 -8.14 -1.92 -7.68
C LEU A 128 -7.85 -1.99 -9.17
N SER A 129 -6.69 -2.54 -9.57
CA SER A 129 -6.34 -2.77 -10.97
C SER A 129 -7.36 -3.69 -11.65
N PHE A 130 -7.72 -4.80 -11.01
CA PHE A 130 -8.70 -5.74 -11.55
C PHE A 130 -10.08 -5.08 -11.74
N ILE A 131 -10.55 -4.32 -10.76
CA ILE A 131 -11.82 -3.59 -10.85
C ILE A 131 -11.77 -2.59 -12.01
N LEU A 132 -10.71 -1.78 -12.09
CA LEU A 132 -10.56 -0.76 -13.12
C LEU A 132 -10.55 -1.37 -14.53
N ILE A 133 -9.78 -2.45 -14.71
CA ILE A 133 -9.68 -3.17 -15.99
C ILE A 133 -11.01 -3.85 -16.33
N SER A 134 -11.70 -4.45 -15.37
CA SER A 134 -13.00 -5.09 -15.59
C SER A 134 -14.07 -4.08 -16.02
N VAL A 135 -14.09 -2.90 -15.39
CA VAL A 135 -14.99 -1.80 -15.76
C VAL A 135 -14.67 -1.31 -17.17
N LEU A 136 -13.39 -1.06 -17.48
CA LEU A 136 -12.98 -0.61 -18.81
C LEU A 136 -13.27 -1.65 -19.90
N PHE A 137 -13.03 -2.92 -19.62
CA PHE A 137 -13.36 -4.02 -20.53
C PHE A 137 -14.88 -4.07 -20.80
N GLY A 138 -15.70 -3.96 -19.76
CA GLY A 138 -17.16 -3.87 -19.89
C GLY A 138 -17.60 -2.65 -20.72
N LEU A 139 -17.02 -1.47 -20.48
CA LEU A 139 -17.28 -0.26 -21.25
C LEU A 139 -16.86 -0.40 -22.72
N CYS A 140 -15.72 -1.04 -22.99
CA CYS A 140 -15.28 -1.36 -24.35
C CYS A 140 -16.27 -2.27 -25.06
N ILE A 141 -16.76 -3.33 -24.40
CA ILE A 141 -17.79 -4.20 -24.98
C ILE A 141 -19.06 -3.39 -25.28
N LEU A 142 -19.54 -2.58 -24.34
CA LEU A 142 -20.73 -1.75 -24.57
C LEU A 142 -20.54 -0.78 -25.74
N ALA A 143 -19.38 -0.14 -25.86
CA ALA A 143 -19.05 0.73 -26.99
C ALA A 143 -19.03 -0.05 -28.32
N ILE A 144 -18.49 -1.27 -28.33
CA ILE A 144 -18.50 -2.16 -29.51
C ILE A 144 -19.93 -2.53 -29.89
N GLN A 145 -20.79 -2.87 -28.93
CA GLN A 145 -22.20 -3.18 -29.19
C GLN A 145 -22.94 -2.00 -29.82
N GLN A 146 -22.67 -0.77 -29.36
CA GLN A 146 -23.25 0.45 -29.95
C GLN A 146 -22.70 0.76 -31.36
N ALA A 147 -21.45 0.40 -31.66
CA ALA A 147 -20.80 0.66 -32.93
C ALA A 147 -21.09 -0.38 -34.04
N GLY A 148 -22.06 -1.28 -33.84
CA GLY A 148 -22.43 -2.33 -34.81
C GLY A 148 -22.02 -3.74 -34.41
N GLY A 149 -21.53 -3.93 -33.17
CA GLY A 149 -21.29 -5.24 -32.57
C GLY A 149 -19.98 -5.91 -32.98
N LEU A 150 -19.83 -7.17 -32.54
CA LEU A 150 -18.60 -7.94 -32.72
C LEU A 150 -18.28 -8.27 -34.19
N SER A 151 -19.28 -8.30 -35.07
CA SER A 151 -19.11 -8.59 -36.51
C SER A 151 -18.37 -7.47 -37.23
N VAL A 152 -18.73 -6.21 -36.95
CA VAL A 152 -18.03 -5.03 -37.48
C VAL A 152 -16.60 -4.96 -36.96
N LEU A 153 -16.40 -5.26 -35.67
CA LEU A 153 -15.05 -5.34 -35.08
C LEU A 153 -14.21 -6.43 -35.76
N ARG A 154 -14.78 -7.61 -36.02
CA ARG A 154 -14.10 -8.70 -36.76
C ARG A 154 -13.63 -8.23 -38.14
N GLN A 155 -14.51 -7.54 -38.86
CA GLN A 155 -14.20 -7.04 -40.20
C GLN A 155 -13.08 -5.99 -40.16
N ARG A 156 -13.11 -5.07 -39.18
CA ARG A 156 -12.03 -4.08 -38.98
C ARG A 156 -10.68 -4.71 -38.59
N LEU A 157 -10.70 -5.75 -37.75
CA LEU A 157 -9.49 -6.48 -37.38
C LEU A 157 -8.90 -7.24 -38.58
N HIS A 158 -9.78 -7.81 -39.43
CA HIS A 158 -9.38 -8.48 -40.66
C HIS A 158 -8.73 -7.50 -41.65
N ASP A 159 -9.29 -6.30 -41.81
CA ASP A 159 -8.73 -5.24 -42.65
C ASP A 159 -7.38 -4.71 -42.14
N LEU A 160 -7.15 -4.73 -40.83
CA LEU A 160 -5.90 -4.27 -40.20
C LEU A 160 -4.77 -5.33 -40.23
N SER A 161 -4.99 -6.52 -40.79
CA SER A 161 -4.01 -7.63 -40.87
C SER A 161 -3.38 -8.04 -39.52
N ILE A 162 -3.99 -7.64 -38.40
CA ILE A 162 -3.48 -7.98 -37.07
C ILE A 162 -3.88 -9.42 -36.76
N GLN A 163 -2.92 -10.32 -36.98
CA GLN A 163 -2.86 -11.71 -36.53
C GLN A 163 -4.23 -12.39 -36.48
N GLN A 164 -4.71 -12.82 -37.66
CA GLN A 164 -6.03 -13.45 -37.89
C GLN A 164 -6.42 -14.47 -36.80
N ASN A 165 -5.45 -15.25 -36.33
CA ASN A 165 -5.63 -16.24 -35.26
C ASN A 165 -6.06 -15.62 -33.92
N ALA A 166 -5.46 -14.49 -33.53
CA ALA A 166 -5.75 -13.83 -32.26
C ALA A 166 -7.13 -13.14 -32.27
N ALA A 167 -7.52 -12.56 -33.40
CA ALA A 167 -8.83 -11.94 -33.56
C ALA A 167 -9.97 -12.97 -33.50
N ASP A 168 -9.83 -14.10 -34.20
CA ASP A 168 -10.84 -15.16 -34.20
C ASP A 168 -10.93 -15.88 -32.85
N GLU A 169 -9.80 -16.07 -32.16
CA GLU A 169 -9.75 -16.63 -30.82
C GLU A 169 -10.41 -15.69 -29.78
N ALA A 170 -10.11 -14.38 -29.84
CA ALA A 170 -10.74 -13.40 -28.98
C ALA A 170 -12.27 -13.33 -29.17
N LEU A 171 -12.75 -13.44 -30.41
CA LEU A 171 -14.18 -13.46 -30.71
C LEU A 171 -14.86 -14.74 -30.19
N LYS A 172 -14.20 -15.90 -30.29
CA LYS A 172 -14.69 -17.16 -29.72
C LYS A 172 -14.79 -17.09 -28.19
N MET A 173 -13.80 -16.48 -27.54
CA MET A 173 -13.84 -16.25 -26.08
C MET A 173 -15.01 -15.35 -25.69
N LEU A 174 -15.28 -14.27 -26.44
CA LEU A 174 -16.40 -13.37 -26.16
C LEU A 174 -17.79 -13.99 -26.37
N GLN A 175 -17.91 -15.01 -27.21
CA GLN A 175 -19.18 -15.70 -27.43
C GLN A 175 -19.52 -16.70 -26.33
N ASN A 176 -18.52 -17.15 -25.55
CA ASN A 176 -18.70 -18.16 -24.50
C ASN A 176 -18.68 -17.51 -23.10
N PRO A 177 -19.83 -17.37 -22.42
CA PRO A 177 -19.88 -16.72 -21.11
C PRO A 177 -19.04 -17.46 -20.05
N TYR A 178 -18.93 -18.79 -20.16
CA TYR A 178 -18.09 -19.60 -19.28
C TYR A 178 -16.60 -19.25 -19.42
N GLU A 179 -16.10 -19.08 -20.63
CA GLU A 179 -14.69 -18.71 -20.87
C GLU A 179 -14.39 -17.30 -20.39
N ILE A 180 -15.33 -16.35 -20.53
CA ILE A 180 -15.19 -15.01 -19.96
C ILE A 180 -15.07 -15.08 -18.44
N VAL A 181 -15.98 -15.78 -17.77
CA VAL A 181 -15.94 -15.92 -16.31
C VAL A 181 -14.66 -16.61 -15.85
N ARG A 182 -14.25 -17.70 -16.53
CA ARG A 182 -12.99 -18.40 -16.24
C ARG A 182 -11.79 -17.47 -16.40
N SER A 183 -11.73 -16.71 -17.49
CA SER A 183 -10.66 -15.74 -17.77
C SER A 183 -10.62 -14.63 -16.72
N LEU A 184 -11.76 -14.07 -16.32
CA LEU A 184 -11.85 -13.06 -15.27
C LEU A 184 -11.35 -13.59 -13.91
N ILE A 185 -11.70 -14.83 -13.56
CA ILE A 185 -11.21 -15.46 -12.32
C ILE A 185 -9.68 -15.63 -12.38
N VAL A 186 -9.15 -16.17 -13.48
CA VAL A 186 -7.70 -16.34 -13.65
C VAL A 186 -7.00 -14.98 -13.60
N MET A 187 -7.51 -13.98 -14.32
CA MET A 187 -6.97 -12.62 -14.34
C MET A 187 -6.98 -11.99 -12.94
N PHE A 188 -8.05 -12.17 -12.17
CA PHE A 188 -8.15 -11.69 -10.79
C PHE A 188 -7.01 -12.25 -9.94
N PHE A 189 -6.79 -13.57 -9.96
CA PHE A 189 -5.73 -14.19 -9.18
C PHE A 189 -4.33 -13.78 -9.68
N VAL A 190 -4.10 -13.78 -10.99
CA VAL A 190 -2.80 -13.39 -11.56
C VAL A 190 -2.47 -11.94 -11.16
N MET A 191 -3.38 -10.99 -11.38
CA MET A 191 -3.14 -9.59 -11.01
C MET A 191 -2.93 -9.43 -9.50
N THR A 192 -3.81 -10.03 -8.70
CA THR A 192 -3.79 -9.85 -7.26
C THR A 192 -2.55 -10.46 -6.63
N LEU A 193 -2.19 -11.70 -6.99
CA LEU A 193 -1.01 -12.39 -6.46
C LEU A 193 0.29 -11.72 -6.91
N THR A 194 0.37 -11.30 -8.17
CA THR A 194 1.57 -10.67 -8.73
C THR A 194 1.80 -9.29 -8.10
N CYS A 195 0.76 -8.46 -7.95
CA CYS A 195 0.86 -7.19 -7.23
C CYS A 195 1.18 -7.41 -5.75
N THR A 196 0.62 -8.45 -5.11
CA THR A 196 0.94 -8.81 -3.72
C THR A 196 2.41 -9.19 -3.57
N ALA A 197 2.96 -9.98 -4.50
CA ALA A 197 4.37 -10.33 -4.53
C ALA A 197 5.26 -9.09 -4.72
N GLY A 198 4.90 -8.20 -5.65
CA GLY A 198 5.58 -6.92 -5.86
C GLY A 198 5.58 -6.03 -4.62
N GLY A 199 4.45 -5.93 -3.93
CA GLY A 199 4.32 -5.20 -2.67
C GLY A 199 5.13 -5.82 -1.53
N ALA A 200 5.14 -7.14 -1.42
CA ALA A 200 5.96 -7.85 -0.43
C ALA A 200 7.47 -7.61 -0.67
N LEU A 201 7.91 -7.67 -1.92
CA LEU A 201 9.27 -7.34 -2.35
C LEU A 201 9.62 -5.88 -2.01
N GLY A 202 8.71 -4.95 -2.28
CA GLY A 202 8.84 -3.54 -1.90
C GLY A 202 9.02 -3.36 -0.40
N GLY A 203 8.22 -4.02 0.42
CA GLY A 203 8.34 -3.97 1.88
C GLY A 203 9.68 -4.54 2.38
N LYS A 204 10.18 -5.62 1.77
CA LYS A 204 11.47 -6.22 2.15
C LYS A 204 12.66 -5.32 1.79
N LEU A 205 12.68 -4.79 0.57
CA LEU A 205 13.80 -4.01 0.05
C LEU A 205 13.84 -2.60 0.63
N LEU A 206 12.68 -1.95 0.78
CA LEU A 206 12.59 -0.56 1.26
C LEU A 206 12.50 -0.47 2.79
N GLY A 207 12.28 -1.59 3.48
CA GLY A 207 12.23 -1.66 4.94
C GLY A 207 13.58 -1.96 5.61
N LYS A 208 14.61 -2.28 4.83
CA LYS A 208 15.94 -2.67 5.31
C LYS A 208 16.88 -1.47 5.25
N ASP A 209 16.80 -0.60 6.26
CA ASP A 209 17.76 0.46 6.64
C ASP A 209 17.53 0.83 8.10
#